data_AF-A0A838WNM4-F1
#
_entry.id   AF-A0A838WNM4-F1
#
_cell.length_a   1.000
_cell.length_b   1.000
_cell.length_c   1.000
_cell.angle_alpha   90.00
_cell.angle_beta   90.00
_cell.angle_gamma   90.00
#
_symmetry.space_group_name_H-M   'P 1'
#
loop_
_entity.id
_entity.type
_entity.pdbx_description
1 polymer ?
#
loop_
_entity_poly.entity_id
_entity_poly.type
_entity_poly.pdbx_seq_one_letter_code
_entity_poly.pdbx_strand_id
1 'polypeptide(L)'
;MADQSLLITLANRNYDGIDVEGFASKRGLRVVRLDSYGTDLQEMYDAHLLAEEPALVVGTGDVSFDGELAAALGIPVVLVTAEDANVELAERRLEELGAIVAGVFSAEQLADAEIAAVEARQVMSPVVFESWLIERAKEKRAHIVLPEGEDDRILQAAAQLLEDEVVDLTILGDQADIDRRAADLGLDLSAAQILNHLESDLLEEFAADFAELRKKKGISLDDARETMKDISYFGTMMVHKGIADGMVSGAAHTTAHTIKP
;
A
#
# COMPACT_ATOMS: atom_id res chain seq x y z
N MET A 1 10.74 16.82 27.95
CA MET A 1 9.74 15.92 27.35
C MET A 1 9.33 16.57 26.05
N ALA A 2 10.08 16.37 24.99
CA ALA A 2 9.82 16.98 23.69
C ALA A 2 10.42 16.05 22.64
N ASP A 3 9.68 15.02 22.24
CA ASP A 3 10.15 14.06 21.24
C ASP A 3 9.00 13.44 20.41
N GLN A 4 7.75 13.89 20.59
CA GLN A 4 6.60 13.32 19.89
C GLN A 4 6.07 14.28 18.84
N SER A 5 5.91 13.77 17.62
CA SER A 5 5.21 14.49 16.55
C SER A 5 3.77 14.77 16.96
N LEU A 6 3.24 15.92 16.53
CA LEU A 6 1.88 16.35 16.84
C LEU A 6 1.18 16.78 15.56
N LEU A 7 -0.13 16.59 15.48
CA LEU A 7 -0.96 17.25 14.49
C LEU A 7 -1.74 18.37 15.16
N ILE A 8 -1.69 19.59 14.63
CA ILE A 8 -2.58 20.68 15.03
C ILE A 8 -3.74 20.76 14.05
N THR A 9 -4.97 20.78 14.55
CA THR A 9 -6.18 21.01 13.74
C THR A 9 -7.06 22.07 14.40
N LEU A 10 -8.08 22.52 13.67
CA LEU A 10 -8.89 23.68 14.03
C LEU A 10 -10.36 23.31 14.12
N ALA A 11 -11.04 23.80 15.16
CA ALA A 11 -12.50 23.77 15.25
C ALA A 11 -13.06 25.19 15.13
N ASN A 12 -13.93 25.39 14.14
CA ASN A 12 -14.68 26.63 13.92
C ASN A 12 -13.79 27.89 13.83
N ARG A 13 -12.60 27.76 13.25
CA ARG A 13 -11.63 28.86 13.10
C ARG A 13 -10.64 28.58 11.96
N ASN A 14 -9.83 29.60 11.66
CA ASN A 14 -8.64 29.47 10.82
C ASN A 14 -7.36 29.63 11.68
N TYR A 15 -6.20 29.58 11.02
CA TYR A 15 -4.89 29.75 11.66
C TYR A 15 -4.55 31.20 12.01
N ASP A 16 -5.43 32.18 11.77
CA ASP A 16 -5.15 33.57 12.10
C ASP A 16 -4.97 33.73 13.61
N GLY A 17 -3.90 34.44 13.99
CA GLY A 17 -3.54 34.67 15.39
C GLY A 17 -2.91 33.46 16.10
N ILE A 18 -2.64 32.35 15.40
CA ILE A 18 -1.96 31.18 15.96
C ILE A 18 -0.45 31.24 15.63
N ASP A 19 0.39 31.35 16.65
CA ASP A 19 1.85 31.27 16.50
C ASP A 19 2.33 29.82 16.40
N VAL A 20 2.08 29.19 15.25
CA VAL A 20 2.46 27.80 14.95
C VAL A 20 3.98 27.61 15.01
N GLU A 21 4.74 28.56 14.46
CA GLU A 21 6.20 28.50 14.42
C GLU A 21 6.80 28.59 15.82
N GLY A 22 6.32 29.51 16.66
CA GLY A 22 6.73 29.60 18.06
C GLY A 22 6.35 28.35 18.86
N PHE A 23 5.15 27.80 18.63
CA PHE A 23 4.71 26.57 19.28
C PHE A 23 5.60 25.37 18.94
N ALA A 24 5.97 25.22 17.67
CA ALA A 24 6.86 24.18 17.18
C ALA A 24 8.29 24.35 17.70
N SER A 25 8.84 25.57 17.59
CA SER A 25 10.22 25.90 17.99
C SER A 25 10.46 25.68 19.48
N LYS A 26 9.50 26.03 20.36
CA LYS A 26 9.57 25.74 21.81
C LYS A 26 9.68 24.24 22.12
N ARG A 27 9.29 23.37 21.19
CA ARG A 27 9.28 21.91 21.31
C ARG A 27 10.32 21.22 20.41
N GLY A 28 11.13 21.98 19.67
CA GLY A 28 12.08 21.41 18.72
C GLY A 28 11.44 20.63 17.57
N LEU A 29 10.19 20.94 17.22
CA LEU A 29 9.47 20.27 16.13
C LEU A 29 9.68 20.99 14.81
N ARG A 30 9.92 20.24 13.73
CA ARG A 30 9.87 20.75 12.36
C ARG A 30 8.43 20.97 11.93
N VAL A 31 8.12 22.11 11.33
CA VAL A 31 6.77 22.40 10.82
C VAL A 31 6.56 21.73 9.45
N VAL A 32 5.44 21.02 9.30
CA VAL A 32 4.98 20.42 8.04
C VAL A 32 3.56 20.90 7.80
N ARG A 33 3.30 21.63 6.71
CA ARG A 33 1.96 22.15 6.43
C ARG A 33 1.25 21.33 5.36
N LEU A 34 0.05 20.86 5.69
CA LEU A 34 -0.75 20.01 4.80
C LEU A 34 -1.37 20.77 3.62
N ASP A 35 -1.51 22.10 3.71
CA ASP A 35 -1.97 22.96 2.60
C ASP A 35 -1.08 22.86 1.34
N SER A 36 0.14 22.36 1.49
CA SER A 36 1.10 22.12 0.43
C SER A 36 0.93 20.74 -0.24
N TYR A 37 -0.04 19.95 0.20
CA TYR A 37 -0.31 18.58 -0.21
C TYR A 37 -1.81 18.42 -0.60
N GLY A 38 -2.16 17.33 -1.29
CA GLY A 38 -3.54 17.00 -1.64
C GLY A 38 -4.43 16.68 -0.42
N THR A 39 -5.71 16.38 -0.65
CA THR A 39 -6.64 15.90 0.40
C THR A 39 -6.86 14.39 0.31
N ASP A 40 -5.88 13.67 -0.23
CA ASP A 40 -5.91 12.22 -0.33
C ASP A 40 -5.11 11.60 0.82
N LEU A 41 -5.76 10.73 1.59
CA LEU A 41 -5.15 10.14 2.79
C LEU A 41 -3.97 9.23 2.43
N GLN A 42 -4.05 8.50 1.31
CA GLN A 42 -3.01 7.58 0.88
C GLN A 42 -1.77 8.36 0.46
N GLU A 43 -1.93 9.38 -0.39
CA GLU A 43 -0.85 10.25 -0.84
C GLU A 43 -0.12 10.88 0.35
N MET A 44 -0.85 11.32 1.37
CA MET A 44 -0.25 11.92 2.57
C MET A 44 0.48 10.92 3.46
N TYR A 45 -0.07 9.73 3.60
CA TYR A 45 0.57 8.66 4.36
C TYR A 45 1.89 8.25 3.67
N ASP A 46 1.83 8.03 2.36
CA ASP A 46 2.97 7.64 1.51
C ASP A 46 4.00 8.77 1.35
N ALA A 47 3.63 10.03 1.65
CA ALA A 47 4.57 11.15 1.69
C ALA A 47 5.54 11.12 2.89
N HIS A 48 5.38 10.16 3.83
CA HIS A 48 6.28 9.96 4.97
C HIS A 48 6.55 11.27 5.75
N LEU A 49 5.48 12.03 6.03
CA LEU A 49 5.55 13.41 6.57
C LEU A 49 6.43 13.55 7.83
N LEU A 50 6.53 12.49 8.63
CA LEU A 50 7.25 12.46 9.89
C LEU A 50 8.74 12.12 9.77
N ALA A 51 9.24 11.59 8.64
CA ALA A 51 10.65 11.23 8.44
C ALA A 51 11.31 10.57 9.69
N GLU A 52 12.61 10.83 9.94
CA GLU A 52 13.31 10.38 11.16
C GLU A 52 13.24 11.39 12.33
N GLU A 53 12.65 12.59 12.11
CA GLU A 53 12.66 13.70 13.07
C GLU A 53 11.23 14.13 13.46
N PRO A 54 10.94 14.34 14.75
CA PRO A 54 9.62 14.78 15.20
C PRO A 54 9.15 16.07 14.51
N ALA A 55 7.87 16.08 14.12
CA ALA A 55 7.27 17.17 13.37
C ALA A 55 5.96 17.66 13.98
N LEU A 56 5.67 18.94 13.78
CA LEU A 56 4.35 19.52 13.96
C LEU A 56 3.67 19.55 12.59
N VAL A 57 2.72 18.66 12.39
CA VAL A 57 1.86 18.63 11.22
C VAL A 57 0.75 19.66 11.40
N VAL A 58 0.69 20.64 10.52
CA VAL A 58 -0.31 21.70 10.50
C VAL A 58 -1.44 21.25 9.58
N GLY A 59 -2.53 20.82 10.21
CA GLY A 59 -3.72 20.28 9.57
C GLY A 59 -4.38 21.25 8.60
N THR A 60 -5.23 20.71 7.74
CA THR A 60 -6.01 21.45 6.74
C THR A 60 -7.10 22.33 7.36
N GLY A 61 -7.49 22.05 8.61
CA GLY A 61 -8.63 22.65 9.29
C GLY A 61 -9.94 21.87 9.07
N ASP A 62 -9.92 20.81 8.28
CA ASP A 62 -10.98 19.79 8.29
C ASP A 62 -10.66 18.76 9.38
N VAL A 63 -11.37 18.86 10.51
CA VAL A 63 -11.21 17.97 11.67
C VAL A 63 -11.34 16.49 11.31
N SER A 64 -12.17 16.14 10.31
CA SER A 64 -12.34 14.74 9.93
C SER A 64 -11.10 14.24 9.20
N PHE A 65 -10.65 14.95 8.16
CA PHE A 65 -9.47 14.56 7.41
C PHE A 65 -8.21 14.58 8.28
N ASP A 66 -8.02 15.66 9.04
CA ASP A 66 -6.89 15.81 9.95
C ASP A 66 -6.87 14.74 11.04
N GLY A 67 -8.05 14.33 11.53
CA GLY A 67 -8.22 13.21 12.46
C GLY A 67 -7.83 11.87 11.85
N GLU A 68 -8.32 11.57 10.64
CA GLU A 68 -7.96 10.35 9.92
C GLU A 68 -6.45 10.27 9.67
N LEU A 69 -5.83 11.37 9.27
CA LEU A 69 -4.38 11.43 9.08
C LEU A 69 -3.60 11.28 10.38
N ALA A 70 -4.01 11.96 11.46
CA ALA A 70 -3.36 11.81 12.75
C ALA A 70 -3.42 10.37 13.26
N ALA A 71 -4.57 9.72 13.11
CA ALA A 71 -4.78 8.31 13.43
C ALA A 71 -3.90 7.40 12.55
N ALA A 72 -3.83 7.65 11.24
CA ALA A 72 -2.99 6.92 10.30
C ALA A 72 -1.49 7.05 10.61
N LEU A 73 -1.04 8.24 10.99
CA LEU A 73 0.35 8.50 11.38
C LEU A 73 0.67 8.06 12.82
N GLY A 74 -0.34 7.77 13.63
CA GLY A 74 -0.18 7.42 15.04
C GLY A 74 0.34 8.57 15.90
N ILE A 75 -0.05 9.81 15.57
CA ILE A 75 0.36 11.01 16.30
C ILE A 75 -0.81 11.66 17.03
N PRO A 76 -0.59 12.29 18.20
CA PRO A 76 -1.66 12.97 18.91
C PRO A 76 -2.08 14.26 18.22
N VAL A 77 -3.34 14.63 18.45
CA VAL A 77 -3.96 15.85 17.94
C VAL A 77 -3.99 16.93 19.01
N VAL A 78 -3.60 18.14 18.65
CA VAL A 78 -3.85 19.37 19.40
C VAL A 78 -4.98 20.11 18.70
N LEU A 79 -6.12 20.23 19.37
CA LEU A 79 -7.29 20.92 18.82
C LEU A 79 -7.27 22.39 19.25
N VAL A 80 -7.32 23.31 18.28
CA VAL A 80 -7.46 24.74 18.56
C VAL A 80 -8.86 25.22 18.20
N THR A 81 -9.55 25.85 19.14
CA THR A 81 -10.94 26.30 18.99
C THR A 81 -11.07 27.82 19.18
N ALA A 82 -12.18 28.39 18.71
CA ALA A 82 -12.57 29.78 18.96
C ALA A 82 -13.68 29.92 20.03
N GLU A 83 -14.52 28.90 20.26
CA GLU A 83 -15.64 28.91 21.21
C GLU A 83 -15.94 27.50 21.76
N ASP A 84 -16.52 27.40 22.97
CA ASP A 84 -16.81 26.12 23.65
C ASP A 84 -17.90 25.27 22.94
N ALA A 85 -18.82 25.89 22.19
CA ALA A 85 -20.07 25.25 21.78
C ALA A 85 -19.93 24.10 20.76
N ASN A 86 -18.75 23.92 20.16
CA ASN A 86 -18.50 22.84 19.18
C ASN A 86 -17.23 22.01 19.48
N VAL A 87 -16.57 22.25 20.62
CA VAL A 87 -15.38 21.50 21.04
C VAL A 87 -15.72 20.04 21.23
N GLU A 88 -16.78 19.75 21.99
CA GLU A 88 -17.20 18.38 22.29
C GLU A 88 -17.54 17.60 21.01
N LEU A 89 -18.09 18.26 19.99
CA LEU A 89 -18.39 17.61 18.71
C LEU A 89 -17.11 17.29 17.93
N ALA A 90 -16.16 18.22 17.89
CA ALA A 90 -14.87 18.02 17.21
C ALA A 90 -14.04 16.94 17.91
N GLU A 91 -13.97 16.95 19.25
CA GLU A 91 -13.30 15.90 20.02
C GLU A 91 -13.92 14.52 19.78
N ARG A 92 -15.26 14.40 19.89
CA ARG A 92 -15.94 13.13 19.60
C ARG A 92 -15.67 12.64 18.18
N ARG A 93 -15.62 13.54 17.20
CA ARG A 93 -15.30 13.19 15.82
C ARG A 93 -13.88 12.62 15.71
N LEU A 94 -12.90 13.26 16.35
CA LEU A 94 -11.52 12.77 16.39
C LEU A 94 -11.43 11.38 17.05
N GLU A 95 -12.13 11.18 18.16
CA GLU A 95 -12.20 9.89 18.86
C GLU A 95 -12.83 8.78 18.01
N GLU A 96 -13.93 9.08 17.29
CA GLU A 96 -14.57 8.12 16.36
C GLU A 96 -13.63 7.66 15.24
N LEU A 97 -12.72 8.53 14.82
CA LEU A 97 -11.71 8.26 13.80
C LEU A 97 -10.47 7.54 14.38
N GLY A 98 -10.42 7.35 15.70
CA GLY A 98 -9.30 6.72 16.40
C GLY A 98 -8.12 7.66 16.66
N ALA A 99 -8.28 8.97 16.42
CA ALA A 99 -7.29 9.97 16.79
C ALA A 99 -7.30 10.23 18.31
N ILE A 100 -6.14 10.52 18.88
CA ILE A 100 -5.99 10.79 20.31
C ILE A 100 -5.75 12.29 20.52
N VAL A 101 -6.67 12.96 21.21
CA VAL A 101 -6.53 14.38 21.54
C VAL A 101 -5.59 14.55 22.74
N ALA A 102 -4.48 15.28 22.55
CA ALA A 102 -3.49 15.59 23.58
C ALA A 102 -3.76 16.92 24.30
N GLY A 103 -4.71 17.70 23.81
CA GLY A 103 -5.20 18.91 24.46
C GLY A 103 -6.05 19.78 23.55
N VAL A 104 -6.89 20.58 24.19
CA VAL A 104 -7.74 21.57 23.51
C VAL A 104 -7.44 22.95 24.07
N PHE A 105 -7.18 23.90 23.18
CA PHE A 105 -6.76 25.25 23.56
C PHE A 105 -7.44 26.31 22.70
N SER A 106 -7.58 27.52 23.23
CA SER A 106 -7.75 28.70 22.39
C SER A 106 -6.43 29.08 21.71
N ALA A 107 -6.46 29.97 20.72
CA ALA A 107 -5.23 30.44 20.07
C ALA A 107 -4.30 31.16 21.05
N GLU A 108 -4.88 31.94 21.96
CA GLU A 108 -4.15 32.71 22.96
C GLU A 108 -3.47 31.79 23.97
N GLN A 109 -4.07 30.62 24.25
CA GLN A 109 -3.55 29.64 25.19
C GLN A 109 -2.48 28.74 24.57
N LEU A 110 -2.52 28.51 23.26
CA LEU A 110 -1.65 27.53 22.60
C LEU A 110 -0.15 27.80 22.85
N ALA A 111 0.27 29.06 22.81
CA ALA A 111 1.68 29.43 22.93
C ALA A 111 2.34 28.89 24.21
N ASP A 112 1.59 28.82 25.31
CA ASP A 112 2.04 28.37 26.62
C ASP A 112 1.34 27.09 27.09
N ALA A 113 0.65 26.40 26.16
CA ALA A 113 -0.07 25.17 26.45
C ALA A 113 0.85 24.04 26.91
N GLU A 114 0.47 23.35 27.98
CA GLU A 114 1.08 22.08 28.35
C GLU A 114 0.33 20.94 27.63
N ILE A 115 1.04 20.24 26.75
CA ILE A 115 0.46 19.13 25.98
C ILE A 115 0.51 17.86 26.84
N ALA A 116 -0.63 17.17 26.95
CA ALA A 116 -0.70 15.93 27.71
C ALA A 116 0.22 14.87 27.08
N ALA A 117 0.97 14.16 27.93
CA ALA A 117 1.78 13.03 27.49
C ALA A 117 0.86 11.83 27.21
N VAL A 118 0.48 11.66 25.94
CA VAL A 118 -0.44 10.60 25.48
C VAL A 118 0.25 9.73 24.42
N GLU A 119 0.03 8.42 24.51
CA GLU A 119 0.51 7.46 23.51
C GLU A 119 -0.57 7.30 22.43
N ALA A 120 -0.37 7.95 21.29
CA ALA A 120 -1.14 7.68 20.09
C ALA A 120 -0.54 6.45 19.38
N ARG A 121 -1.40 5.63 18.77
CA ARG A 121 -0.99 4.45 17.99
C ARG A 121 -1.58 4.57 16.60
N GLN A 122 -0.81 4.12 15.62
CA GLN A 122 -1.26 4.04 14.25
C GLN A 122 -2.52 3.16 14.17
N VAL A 123 -3.57 3.73 13.58
CA VAL A 123 -4.80 3.04 13.24
C VAL A 123 -4.67 2.47 11.84
N MET A 124 -4.77 1.16 11.73
CA MET A 124 -4.75 0.44 10.45
C MET A 124 -6.10 0.54 9.76
N SER A 125 -6.35 1.66 9.08
CA SER A 125 -7.45 1.78 8.12
C SER A 125 -7.16 0.93 6.87
N PRO A 126 -8.16 0.64 6.01
CA PRO A 126 -7.91 -0.10 4.76
C PRO A 126 -6.82 0.53 3.88
N VAL A 127 -6.81 1.86 3.78
CA VAL A 127 -5.81 2.62 2.99
C VAL A 127 -4.42 2.48 3.60
N VAL A 128 -4.29 2.69 4.91
CA VAL A 128 -3.00 2.56 5.62
C VAL A 128 -2.48 1.14 5.51
N PHE A 129 -3.37 0.14 5.62
CA PHE A 129 -3.01 -1.26 5.48
C PHE A 129 -2.52 -1.61 4.07
N GLU A 130 -3.14 -1.04 3.03
CA GLU A 130 -2.72 -1.22 1.64
C GLU A 130 -1.33 -0.62 1.39
N SER A 131 -1.11 0.65 1.73
CA SER A 131 0.21 1.30 1.65
C SER A 131 1.28 0.51 2.40
N TRP A 132 1.00 0.15 3.65
CA TRP A 132 1.89 -0.66 4.48
C TRP A 132 2.23 -2.01 3.83
N LEU A 133 1.26 -2.66 3.17
CA LEU A 133 1.50 -3.93 2.50
C LEU A 133 2.36 -3.76 1.24
N ILE A 134 2.13 -2.70 0.47
CA ILE A 134 2.91 -2.38 -0.74
C ILE A 134 4.36 -2.04 -0.40
N GLU A 135 4.61 -1.24 0.63
CA GLU A 135 5.97 -0.94 1.10
C GLU A 135 6.74 -2.22 1.45
N ARG A 136 6.09 -3.12 2.19
CA ARG A 136 6.69 -4.41 2.55
C ARG A 136 6.91 -5.32 1.35
N ALA A 137 6.04 -5.23 0.34
CA ALA A 137 6.23 -5.95 -0.91
C ALA A 137 7.45 -5.41 -1.67
N LYS A 138 7.58 -4.07 -1.78
CA LYS A 138 8.74 -3.37 -2.38
C LYS A 138 10.05 -3.77 -1.70
N GLU A 139 10.09 -3.79 -0.37
CA GLU A 139 11.29 -4.21 0.39
C GLU A 139 11.72 -5.65 0.06
N LYS A 140 10.75 -6.54 -0.14
CA LYS A 140 11.02 -7.95 -0.44
C LYS A 140 11.34 -8.18 -1.92
N ARG A 141 10.73 -7.38 -2.80
CA ARG A 141 10.80 -7.48 -4.27
C ARG A 141 10.70 -8.92 -4.76
N ALA A 142 9.61 -9.58 -4.37
CA ALA A 142 9.38 -10.99 -4.71
C ALA A 142 9.11 -11.17 -6.21
N HIS A 143 9.46 -12.32 -6.77
CA HIS A 143 9.18 -12.65 -8.16
C HIS A 143 7.82 -13.35 -8.30
N ILE A 144 6.88 -12.75 -9.01
CA ILE A 144 5.51 -13.26 -9.18
C ILE A 144 5.27 -13.68 -10.64
N VAL A 145 4.69 -14.87 -10.83
CA VAL A 145 4.22 -15.33 -12.15
C VAL A 145 2.72 -15.04 -12.34
N LEU A 146 2.38 -14.51 -13.51
CA LEU A 146 1.03 -14.14 -13.94
C LEU A 146 0.61 -15.01 -15.14
N PRO A 147 -0.22 -16.06 -14.93
CA PRO A 147 -0.59 -16.99 -15.99
C PRO A 147 -1.58 -16.44 -17.03
N GLU A 148 -2.17 -15.27 -16.79
CA GLU A 148 -3.32 -14.77 -17.57
C GLU A 148 -2.91 -13.55 -18.42
N GLY A 149 -1.83 -13.69 -19.19
CA GLY A 149 -1.24 -12.59 -19.99
C GLY A 149 -2.14 -12.01 -21.08
N GLU A 150 -3.26 -12.64 -21.39
CA GLU A 150 -4.26 -12.12 -22.34
C GLU A 150 -5.34 -11.26 -21.68
N ASP A 151 -5.37 -11.15 -20.34
CA ASP A 151 -6.39 -10.37 -19.61
C ASP A 151 -5.91 -8.93 -19.37
N ASP A 152 -6.66 -7.96 -19.89
CA ASP A 152 -6.36 -6.52 -19.75
C ASP A 152 -6.15 -6.09 -18.30
N ARG A 153 -6.90 -6.64 -17.35
CA ARG A 153 -6.80 -6.26 -15.93
C ARG A 153 -5.48 -6.72 -15.34
N ILE A 154 -5.00 -7.90 -15.76
CA ILE A 154 -3.71 -8.44 -15.35
C ILE A 154 -2.59 -7.60 -15.95
N LEU A 155 -2.66 -7.23 -17.22
CA LEU A 155 -1.66 -6.37 -17.86
C LEU A 155 -1.62 -4.97 -17.24
N GLN A 156 -2.78 -4.38 -16.94
CA GLN A 156 -2.87 -3.08 -16.27
C GLN A 156 -2.26 -3.13 -14.86
N ALA A 157 -2.60 -4.15 -14.08
CA ALA A 157 -2.01 -4.34 -12.75
C ALA A 157 -0.50 -4.60 -12.82
N ALA A 158 -0.05 -5.40 -13.79
CA ALA A 158 1.37 -5.66 -14.01
C ALA A 158 2.14 -4.37 -14.32
N ALA A 159 1.62 -3.53 -15.22
CA ALA A 159 2.24 -2.26 -15.56
C ALA A 159 2.39 -1.35 -14.33
N GLN A 160 1.34 -1.21 -13.51
CA GLN A 160 1.40 -0.42 -12.29
C GLN A 160 2.45 -0.97 -11.30
N LEU A 161 2.46 -2.28 -11.08
CA LEU A 161 3.41 -2.92 -10.17
C LEU A 161 4.87 -2.78 -10.64
N LEU A 162 5.11 -2.77 -11.96
CA LEU A 162 6.44 -2.55 -12.53
C LEU A 162 6.86 -1.08 -12.43
N GLU A 163 5.95 -0.14 -12.72
CA GLU A 163 6.20 1.30 -12.58
C GLU A 163 6.58 1.66 -11.14
N ASP A 164 5.87 1.08 -10.16
CA ASP A 164 6.13 1.28 -8.73
C ASP A 164 7.26 0.41 -8.17
N GLU A 165 7.91 -0.41 -9.00
CA GLU A 165 8.98 -1.36 -8.66
C GLU A 165 8.64 -2.29 -7.46
N VAL A 166 7.39 -2.76 -7.38
CA VAL A 166 6.90 -3.56 -6.24
C VAL A 166 7.41 -5.00 -6.28
N VAL A 167 7.44 -5.60 -7.46
CA VAL A 167 7.73 -7.02 -7.69
C VAL A 167 8.46 -7.20 -9.00
N ASP A 168 9.22 -8.28 -9.11
CA ASP A 168 9.67 -8.78 -10.41
C ASP A 168 8.55 -9.66 -10.99
N LEU A 169 8.33 -9.60 -12.31
CA LEU A 169 7.20 -10.30 -12.95
C LEU A 169 7.64 -11.22 -14.08
N THR A 170 7.02 -12.41 -14.12
CA THR A 170 6.91 -13.20 -15.35
C THR A 170 5.45 -13.28 -15.79
N ILE A 171 5.16 -12.84 -17.02
CA ILE A 171 3.83 -12.96 -17.63
C ILE A 171 3.86 -14.13 -18.61
N LEU A 172 2.95 -15.09 -18.42
CA LEU A 172 2.85 -16.24 -19.32
C LEU A 172 1.93 -15.91 -20.50
N GLY A 173 2.39 -16.21 -21.71
CA GLY A 173 1.63 -16.01 -22.94
C GLY A 173 2.51 -15.86 -24.17
N ASP A 174 1.90 -15.60 -25.32
CA ASP A 174 2.62 -15.29 -26.55
C ASP A 174 3.16 -13.85 -26.50
N GLN A 175 4.45 -13.70 -26.82
CA GLN A 175 5.15 -12.42 -26.77
C GLN A 175 4.50 -11.38 -27.68
N ALA A 176 4.19 -11.74 -28.92
CA ALA A 176 3.68 -10.80 -29.91
C ALA A 176 2.26 -10.35 -29.56
N ASP A 177 1.44 -11.25 -29.01
CA ASP A 177 0.09 -10.91 -28.57
C ASP A 177 0.09 -9.99 -27.34
N ILE A 178 0.94 -10.28 -26.34
CA ILE A 178 1.08 -9.43 -25.14
C ILE A 178 1.61 -8.04 -25.52
N ASP A 179 2.67 -7.97 -26.33
CA ASP A 179 3.26 -6.68 -26.75
C ASP A 179 2.27 -5.81 -27.52
N ARG A 180 1.51 -6.42 -28.44
CA ARG A 180 0.45 -5.73 -29.16
C ARG A 180 -0.61 -5.22 -28.20
N ARG A 181 -1.05 -6.05 -27.24
CA ARG A 181 -2.10 -5.67 -26.30
C ARG A 181 -1.63 -4.58 -25.33
N ALA A 182 -0.39 -4.63 -24.87
CA ALA A 182 0.23 -3.60 -24.06
C ALA A 182 0.29 -2.27 -24.82
N ALA A 183 0.69 -2.28 -26.10
CA ALA A 183 0.70 -1.10 -26.94
C ALA A 183 -0.70 -0.49 -27.16
N ASP A 184 -1.71 -1.32 -27.39
CA ASP A 184 -3.11 -0.88 -27.53
C ASP A 184 -3.65 -0.23 -26.25
N LEU A 185 -3.20 -0.70 -25.08
CA LEU A 185 -3.59 -0.18 -23.77
C LEU A 185 -2.69 0.96 -23.26
N GLY A 186 -1.58 1.25 -23.95
CA GLY A 186 -0.60 2.26 -23.54
C GLY A 186 0.21 1.87 -22.30
N LEU A 187 0.46 0.58 -22.09
CA LEU A 187 1.15 0.03 -20.93
C LEU A 187 2.64 -0.20 -21.22
N ASP A 188 3.51 0.09 -20.25
CA ASP A 188 4.92 -0.31 -20.29
C ASP A 188 5.12 -1.61 -19.51
N LEU A 189 5.47 -2.68 -20.23
CA LEU A 189 5.78 -4.00 -19.66
C LEU A 189 7.25 -4.39 -19.90
N SER A 190 8.10 -3.44 -20.29
CA SER A 190 9.49 -3.73 -20.69
C SER A 190 10.35 -4.32 -19.58
N ALA A 191 9.97 -4.10 -18.32
CA ALA A 191 10.62 -4.68 -17.14
C ALA A 191 10.12 -6.10 -16.78
N ALA A 192 9.03 -6.59 -17.38
CA ALA A 192 8.55 -7.95 -17.16
C ALA A 192 9.27 -8.95 -18.08
N GLN A 193 9.47 -10.17 -17.57
CA GLN A 193 9.79 -11.30 -18.42
C GLN A 193 8.50 -11.86 -19.03
N ILE A 194 8.41 -11.93 -20.36
CA ILE A 194 7.31 -12.63 -21.02
C ILE A 194 7.79 -14.02 -21.45
N LEU A 195 7.00 -15.04 -21.14
CA LEU A 195 7.37 -16.44 -21.35
C LEU A 195 6.21 -17.22 -21.96
N ASN A 196 6.43 -17.76 -23.17
CA ASN A 196 5.50 -18.71 -23.76
C ASN A 196 5.74 -20.10 -23.15
N HIS A 197 4.84 -20.51 -22.25
CA HIS A 197 4.89 -21.80 -21.57
C HIS A 197 4.89 -23.01 -22.53
N LEU A 198 4.27 -22.90 -23.72
CA LEU A 198 4.20 -23.99 -24.70
C LEU A 198 5.51 -24.20 -25.47
N GLU A 199 6.34 -23.17 -25.55
CA GLU A 199 7.62 -23.17 -26.28
C GLU A 199 8.82 -23.15 -25.33
N SER A 200 8.58 -23.17 -24.02
CA SER A 200 9.63 -23.11 -23.01
C SER A 200 10.42 -24.40 -22.91
N ASP A 201 11.74 -24.28 -22.87
CA ASP A 201 12.65 -25.40 -22.56
C ASP A 201 12.39 -26.04 -21.18
N LEU A 202 11.68 -25.34 -20.29
CA LEU A 202 11.31 -25.83 -18.96
C LEU A 202 10.20 -26.89 -18.99
N LEU A 203 9.45 -27.01 -20.09
CA LEU A 203 8.26 -27.87 -20.17
C LEU A 203 8.59 -29.34 -19.89
N GLU A 204 9.67 -29.86 -20.47
CA GLU A 204 10.09 -31.25 -20.30
C GLU A 204 10.61 -31.52 -18.87
N GLU A 205 11.36 -30.58 -18.29
CA GLU A 205 11.82 -30.66 -16.91
C GLU A 205 10.64 -30.68 -15.94
N PHE A 206 9.69 -29.75 -16.12
CA PHE A 206 8.50 -29.67 -15.29
C PHE A 206 7.62 -30.91 -15.42
N ALA A 207 7.51 -31.49 -16.62
CA ALA A 207 6.74 -32.71 -16.84
C ALA A 207 7.39 -33.91 -16.12
N ALA A 208 8.72 -34.03 -16.18
CA ALA A 208 9.45 -35.09 -15.48
C ALA A 208 9.26 -34.99 -13.95
N ASP A 209 9.40 -33.78 -13.40
CA ASP A 209 9.22 -33.53 -11.97
C ASP A 209 7.77 -33.77 -11.55
N PHE A 210 6.79 -33.28 -12.32
CA PHE A 210 5.38 -33.49 -12.02
C PHE A 210 4.99 -34.97 -12.05
N ALA A 211 5.51 -35.74 -13.02
CA ALA A 211 5.28 -37.19 -13.07
C ALA A 211 5.82 -37.89 -11.81
N GLU A 212 7.02 -37.54 -11.34
CA GLU A 212 7.58 -38.12 -10.13
C GLU A 212 6.77 -37.70 -8.87
N LEU A 213 6.41 -36.42 -8.76
CA LEU A 213 5.55 -35.91 -7.66
C LEU A 213 4.19 -36.63 -7.61
N ARG A 214 3.64 -37.00 -8.77
CA ARG A 214 2.31 -37.58 -8.92
C ARG A 214 2.33 -39.07 -9.22
N LYS A 215 3.48 -39.74 -9.10
CA LYS A 215 3.68 -41.17 -9.34
C LYS A 215 2.71 -42.06 -8.58
N LYS A 216 2.38 -41.69 -7.33
CA LYS A 216 1.38 -42.42 -6.50
C LYS A 216 -0.04 -42.38 -7.07
N LYS A 217 -0.34 -41.40 -7.93
CA LYS A 217 -1.61 -41.28 -8.66
C LYS A 217 -1.56 -41.93 -10.05
N GLY A 218 -0.45 -42.59 -10.40
CA GLY A 218 -0.31 -43.31 -11.67
C GLY A 218 -0.13 -42.39 -12.89
N ILE A 219 0.28 -41.13 -12.70
CA ILE A 219 0.54 -40.20 -13.80
C ILE A 219 1.81 -40.65 -14.54
N SER A 220 1.69 -40.89 -15.85
CA SER A 220 2.82 -41.20 -16.71
C SER A 220 3.55 -39.91 -17.13
N LEU A 221 4.76 -40.03 -17.69
CA LEU A 221 5.48 -38.87 -18.22
C LEU A 221 4.71 -38.21 -19.37
N ASP A 222 4.05 -38.99 -20.22
CA ASP A 222 3.25 -38.45 -21.32
C ASP A 222 2.01 -37.69 -20.81
N ASP A 223 1.34 -38.21 -19.78
CA ASP A 223 0.24 -37.47 -19.12
C ASP A 223 0.74 -36.17 -18.48
N ALA A 224 1.95 -36.20 -17.90
CA ALA A 224 2.56 -35.02 -17.31
C ALA A 224 2.92 -33.96 -18.34
N ARG A 225 3.45 -34.35 -19.51
CA ARG A 225 3.71 -33.42 -20.63
C ARG A 225 2.44 -32.73 -21.10
N GLU A 226 1.34 -33.46 -21.25
CA GLU A 226 0.05 -32.84 -21.59
C GLU A 226 -0.46 -31.92 -20.47
N THR A 227 -0.22 -32.27 -19.21
CA THR A 227 -0.59 -31.42 -18.07
C THR A 227 0.23 -30.13 -18.02
N MET A 228 1.52 -30.17 -18.37
CA MET A 228 2.39 -28.98 -18.34
C MET A 228 2.11 -27.98 -19.47
N LYS A 229 1.30 -28.34 -20.46
CA LYS A 229 0.74 -27.38 -21.43
C LYS A 229 -0.38 -26.53 -20.84
N ASP A 230 -0.91 -26.88 -19.66
CA ASP A 230 -1.86 -26.03 -18.94
C ASP A 230 -1.07 -24.92 -18.22
N ILE A 231 -1.39 -23.68 -18.55
CA ILE A 231 -0.68 -22.48 -18.08
C ILE A 231 -0.67 -22.34 -16.55
N SER A 232 -1.74 -22.76 -15.87
CA SER A 232 -1.81 -22.73 -14.40
C SER A 232 -0.91 -23.79 -13.78
N TYR A 233 -0.83 -25.00 -14.37
CA TYR A 233 0.11 -26.02 -13.91
C TYR A 233 1.56 -25.62 -14.16
N PHE A 234 1.85 -25.01 -15.30
CA PHE A 234 3.19 -24.50 -15.62
C PHE A 234 3.61 -23.41 -14.62
N GLY A 235 2.75 -22.42 -14.36
CA GLY A 235 2.99 -21.37 -13.35
C GLY A 235 3.20 -21.95 -11.94
N THR A 236 2.38 -22.93 -11.54
CA THR A 236 2.57 -23.63 -10.26
C THR A 236 3.91 -24.37 -10.19
N MET A 237 4.37 -24.98 -11.28
CA MET A 237 5.69 -25.62 -11.31
C MET A 237 6.84 -24.59 -11.24
N MET A 238 6.71 -23.40 -11.82
CA MET A 238 7.68 -22.32 -11.61
C MET A 238 7.83 -21.98 -10.13
N VAL A 239 6.71 -21.88 -9.40
CA VAL A 239 6.74 -21.65 -7.95
C VAL A 239 7.35 -22.84 -7.20
N HIS A 240 6.93 -24.06 -7.52
CA HIS A 240 7.46 -25.28 -6.89
C HIS A 240 8.98 -25.42 -7.04
N LYS A 241 9.51 -25.02 -8.19
CA LYS A 241 10.93 -25.08 -8.52
C LYS A 241 11.75 -23.90 -7.99
N GLY A 242 11.10 -22.94 -7.31
CA GLY A 242 11.75 -21.72 -6.82
C GLY A 242 12.20 -20.78 -7.94
N ILE A 243 11.62 -20.91 -9.14
CA ILE A 243 11.82 -19.99 -10.25
C ILE A 243 11.01 -18.72 -10.04
N ALA A 244 9.85 -18.81 -9.36
CA ALA A 244 9.07 -17.69 -8.87
C ALA A 244 8.74 -17.90 -7.38
N ASP A 245 8.52 -16.80 -6.64
CA ASP A 245 8.13 -16.83 -5.23
C ASP A 245 6.62 -17.02 -5.02
N GLY A 246 5.82 -16.71 -6.05
CA GLY A 246 4.37 -16.82 -5.98
C GLY A 246 3.70 -16.72 -7.35
N MET A 247 2.41 -17.03 -7.39
CA MET A 247 1.57 -16.96 -8.58
C MET A 247 0.25 -16.26 -8.26
N VAL A 248 -0.22 -15.39 -9.15
CA VAL A 248 -1.54 -14.77 -9.07
C VAL A 248 -2.32 -15.10 -10.34
N SER A 249 -3.50 -15.72 -10.18
CA SER A 249 -4.38 -16.18 -11.26
C SER A 249 -5.84 -16.13 -10.78
N GLY A 250 -6.80 -16.31 -11.68
CA GLY A 250 -8.24 -16.35 -11.37
C GLY A 250 -9.06 -15.23 -12.01
N ALA A 251 -8.43 -14.38 -12.83
CA ALA A 251 -9.13 -13.37 -13.62
C ALA A 251 -9.87 -14.03 -14.79
N ALA A 252 -9.23 -15.02 -15.43
CA ALA A 252 -9.77 -15.82 -16.53
C ALA A 252 -10.04 -17.28 -16.12
N HIS A 253 -9.36 -17.78 -15.08
CA HIS A 253 -9.53 -19.14 -14.57
C HIS A 253 -10.52 -19.22 -13.41
N THR A 254 -11.19 -20.37 -13.27
CA THR A 254 -12.03 -20.63 -12.09
C THR A 254 -11.17 -20.84 -10.84
N THR A 255 -11.69 -20.48 -9.66
CA THR A 255 -11.02 -20.75 -8.36
C THR A 255 -10.59 -22.21 -8.22
N ALA A 256 -11.40 -23.15 -8.73
CA ALA A 256 -11.06 -24.57 -8.72
C ALA A 256 -9.85 -24.88 -9.60
N HIS A 257 -9.69 -24.21 -10.74
CA HIS A 257 -8.56 -24.37 -11.64
C HIS A 257 -7.28 -23.70 -11.09
N THR A 258 -7.41 -22.64 -10.28
CA THR A 258 -6.25 -22.02 -9.60
C THR A 258 -5.73 -22.82 -8.40
N ILE A 259 -6.62 -23.47 -7.61
CA ILE A 259 -6.23 -24.18 -6.38
C ILE A 259 -5.86 -25.66 -6.62
N LYS A 260 -6.39 -26.27 -7.69
CA LYS A 260 -6.21 -27.70 -7.97
C LYS A 260 -4.78 -28.13 -8.36
N PRO A 261 -4.02 -27.36 -9.16
CA PRO A 261 -2.63 -27.68 -9.50
C PRO A 261 -1.79 -28.00 -8.27
#